data_AF-A0A3R8JML3-F1
#
_entry.id   AF-A0A3R8JML3-F1
#
_cell.length_a   1.000
_cell.length_b   1.000
_cell.length_c   1.000
_cell.angle_alpha   90.00
_cell.angle_beta   90.00
_cell.angle_gamma   90.00
#
_symmetry.space_group_name_H-M   'P 1'
#
loop_
_entity.id
_entity.type
_entity.pdbx_description
1 polymer ?
#
loop_
_entity_poly.entity_id
_entity_poly.type
_entity_poly.pdbx_seq_one_letter_code
_entity_poly.pdbx_strand_id
1 'polypeptide(L)'
;MKKFMDVDLIQSLKAVLQQNTGFYQSDFEIDRQILARAASEPEGRDRTFLWLSRPCGTHCLRECEVFLKGSPAYGVWQFFGNRNHNGVLAYAAEITHDEDDKILGNLYELDFGQHSRHVEDKALPTDYVRVVYDHGSRKQPVTKTVSSEEDLLFGKYLYSEYQTNESDAHRHILREEKQDRDRFKQGDFQEHIVSLRIGRIETEAKRIVEKIRALEKPNSSDGNYFMAELSTVFTALASSEDLESLDHMMPYKEYSFSEIKGWHGRYIFVAKEENRNRNIRKIQSRKKERK
;
A
#
# COMPACT_ATOMS: atom_id res chain seq x y z
N MET A 1 13.01 -7.54 -3.68
CA MET A 1 12.46 -6.20 -3.97
C MET A 1 12.87 -5.80 -5.37
N LYS A 2 11.92 -5.23 -6.11
CA LYS A 2 12.10 -4.74 -7.49
C LYS A 2 12.14 -3.21 -7.53
N LYS A 3 12.76 -2.69 -8.59
CA LYS A 3 12.61 -1.28 -8.99
C LYS A 3 12.00 -1.18 -10.38
N PHE A 4 11.22 -0.13 -10.60
CA PHE A 4 10.57 0.20 -11.84
C PHE A 4 10.98 1.63 -12.19
N MET A 5 11.71 1.77 -13.28
CA MET A 5 12.30 3.05 -13.67
C MET A 5 11.43 3.73 -14.71
N ASP A 6 11.37 5.05 -14.65
CA ASP A 6 10.70 5.89 -15.67
C ASP A 6 9.24 5.48 -15.92
N VAL A 7 8.49 5.35 -14.82
CA VAL A 7 7.05 5.02 -14.85
C VAL A 7 6.22 6.25 -14.55
N ASP A 8 4.99 6.28 -15.08
CA ASP A 8 3.95 7.21 -14.63
C ASP A 8 3.58 6.83 -13.19
N LEU A 9 4.02 7.63 -12.22
CA LEU A 9 3.86 7.34 -10.80
C LEU A 9 2.39 7.29 -10.39
N ILE A 10 1.56 8.18 -10.92
CA ILE A 10 0.13 8.24 -10.59
C ILE A 10 -0.58 7.00 -11.13
N GLN A 11 -0.36 6.66 -12.40
CA GLN A 11 -0.95 5.48 -13.01
C GLN A 11 -0.46 4.19 -12.34
N SER A 12 0.83 4.13 -12.01
CA SER A 12 1.45 2.96 -11.39
C SER A 12 0.92 2.72 -9.97
N LEU A 13 0.92 3.75 -9.11
CA LEU A 13 0.38 3.63 -7.76
C LEU A 13 -1.13 3.31 -7.77
N LYS A 14 -1.89 3.86 -8.73
CA LYS A 14 -3.30 3.52 -8.92
C LYS A 14 -3.49 2.04 -9.31
N ALA A 15 -2.64 1.51 -10.19
CA ALA A 15 -2.69 0.11 -10.58
C ALA A 15 -2.39 -0.82 -9.39
N VAL A 16 -1.43 -0.45 -8.53
CA VAL A 16 -1.15 -1.17 -7.27
C VAL A 16 -2.34 -1.09 -6.31
N LEU A 17 -2.92 0.10 -6.13
CA LEU A 17 -4.10 0.32 -5.30
C LEU A 17 -5.24 -0.62 -5.71
N GLN A 18 -5.51 -0.78 -7.00
CA GLN A 18 -6.54 -1.67 -7.52
C GLN A 18 -6.29 -3.17 -7.23
N GLN A 19 -5.07 -3.53 -6.82
CA GLN A 19 -4.76 -4.88 -6.39
C GLN A 19 -4.91 -5.10 -4.88
N ASN A 20 -5.02 -4.06 -4.07
CA ASN A 20 -4.93 -4.22 -2.61
C ASN A 20 -5.97 -3.44 -1.80
N THR A 21 -6.45 -2.29 -2.29
CA THR A 21 -7.32 -1.37 -1.53
C THR A 21 -8.78 -1.48 -1.95
N GLY A 22 -9.55 -2.30 -1.24
CA GLY A 22 -11.00 -2.47 -1.49
C GLY A 22 -11.87 -1.32 -0.97
N PHE A 23 -11.40 -0.60 0.06
CA PHE A 23 -12.15 0.47 0.73
C PHE A 23 -11.35 1.75 0.85
N TYR A 24 -12.04 2.90 0.95
CA TYR A 24 -11.44 4.24 1.04
C TYR A 24 -10.45 4.53 -0.12
N GLN A 25 -10.75 4.05 -1.33
CA GLN A 25 -9.93 4.34 -2.52
C GLN A 25 -9.84 5.84 -2.82
N SER A 26 -10.79 6.64 -2.32
CA SER A 26 -10.76 8.10 -2.38
C SER A 26 -9.54 8.72 -1.70
N ASP A 27 -8.91 8.03 -0.75
CA ASP A 27 -7.68 8.51 -0.08
C ASP A 27 -6.55 8.74 -1.11
N PHE A 28 -6.54 7.99 -2.20
CA PHE A 28 -5.56 8.16 -3.27
C PHE A 28 -5.65 9.50 -3.99
N GLU A 29 -6.79 10.18 -3.94
CA GLU A 29 -6.90 11.53 -4.47
C GLU A 29 -6.05 12.52 -3.68
N ILE A 30 -5.91 12.31 -2.36
CA ILE A 30 -5.00 13.09 -1.52
C ILE A 30 -3.56 12.78 -1.90
N ASP A 31 -3.21 11.50 -2.07
CA ASP A 31 -1.87 11.09 -2.51
C ASP A 31 -1.49 11.71 -3.86
N ARG A 32 -2.42 11.72 -4.82
CA ARG A 32 -2.24 12.34 -6.14
C ARG A 32 -1.95 13.84 -6.01
N GLN A 33 -2.69 14.54 -5.15
CA GLN A 33 -2.47 15.97 -4.91
C GLN A 33 -1.13 16.25 -4.24
N ILE A 34 -0.69 15.39 -3.31
CA ILE A 34 0.63 15.48 -2.68
C ILE A 34 1.74 15.37 -3.74
N LEU A 35 1.67 14.34 -4.59
CA LEU A 35 2.66 14.12 -5.65
C LEU A 35 2.64 15.24 -6.70
N ALA A 36 1.46 15.68 -7.16
CA ALA A 36 1.33 16.77 -8.11
C ALA A 36 1.88 18.09 -7.57
N ARG A 37 1.61 18.39 -6.29
CA ARG A 37 2.18 19.56 -5.64
C ARG A 37 3.70 19.46 -5.60
N ALA A 38 4.25 18.30 -5.21
CA ALA A 38 5.69 18.10 -5.13
C ALA A 38 6.41 18.18 -6.48
N ALA A 39 5.76 17.71 -7.54
CA ALA A 39 6.25 17.81 -8.90
C ALA A 39 6.38 19.28 -9.36
N SER A 40 5.40 20.12 -8.99
CA SER A 40 5.42 21.57 -9.25
C SER A 40 6.39 22.39 -8.39
N GLU A 41 6.97 21.81 -7.34
CA GLU A 41 7.90 22.52 -6.45
C GLU A 41 9.26 22.77 -7.13
N PRO A 42 9.93 23.90 -6.84
CA PRO A 42 11.27 24.18 -7.38
C PRO A 42 12.29 23.06 -7.10
N GLU A 43 13.28 22.95 -7.96
CA GLU A 43 14.39 22.00 -7.79
C GLU A 43 15.12 22.21 -6.46
N GLY A 44 15.55 21.13 -5.82
CA GLY A 44 16.29 21.14 -4.55
C GLY A 44 15.50 20.67 -3.32
N ARG A 45 14.20 20.36 -3.48
CA ARG A 45 13.42 19.65 -2.47
C ARG A 45 13.56 18.14 -2.58
N ASP A 46 13.37 17.46 -1.45
CA ASP A 46 13.18 16.02 -1.47
C ASP A 46 11.91 15.68 -2.28
N ARG A 47 12.13 14.92 -3.34
CA ARG A 47 11.12 14.45 -4.30
C ARG A 47 10.83 12.97 -4.13
N THR A 48 11.26 12.39 -3.01
CA THR A 48 11.03 10.99 -2.66
C THR A 48 9.91 10.88 -1.64
N PHE A 49 8.97 9.99 -1.93
CA PHE A 49 7.79 9.74 -1.11
C PHE A 49 7.72 8.27 -0.77
N LEU A 50 7.38 7.96 0.48
CA LEU A 50 6.99 6.62 0.89
C LEU A 50 5.48 6.51 0.78
N TRP A 51 5.03 5.58 -0.04
CA TRP A 51 3.63 5.31 -0.28
C TRP A 51 3.26 3.94 0.24
N LEU A 52 2.12 3.83 0.92
CA LEU A 52 1.55 2.56 1.33
C LEU A 52 0.11 2.42 0.86
N SER A 53 -0.24 1.20 0.45
CA SER A 53 -1.60 0.77 0.18
C SER A 53 -1.99 -0.30 1.18
N ARG A 54 -3.16 -0.12 1.77
CA ARG A 54 -3.78 -1.04 2.71
C ARG A 54 -5.12 -1.51 2.13
N PRO A 55 -5.73 -2.56 2.67
CA PRO A 55 -7.11 -2.93 2.34
C PRO A 55 -8.11 -1.78 2.47
N CYS A 56 -7.84 -0.83 3.38
CA CYS A 56 -8.70 0.28 3.76
C CYS A 56 -7.94 1.62 3.66
N GLY A 57 -7.66 2.06 2.44
CA GLY A 57 -7.04 3.36 2.15
C GLY A 57 -5.53 3.34 1.92
N THR A 58 -5.01 4.50 1.56
CA THR A 58 -3.62 4.72 1.15
C THR A 58 -3.01 5.88 1.93
N HIS A 59 -1.69 6.00 1.93
CA HIS A 59 -0.97 7.16 2.48
C HIS A 59 0.28 7.44 1.64
N CYS A 60 0.50 8.71 1.31
CA CYS A 60 1.70 9.23 0.68
C CYS A 60 2.43 10.19 1.63
N LEU A 61 3.67 9.86 2.00
CA LEU A 61 4.45 10.57 3.03
C LEU A 61 5.80 10.99 2.44
N ARG A 62 6.31 12.19 2.76
CA ARG A 62 7.67 12.57 2.35
C ARG A 62 8.69 11.67 3.06
N GLU A 63 9.62 11.09 2.30
CA GLU A 63 10.62 10.18 2.85
C GLU A 63 11.47 10.86 3.93
N CYS A 64 11.93 12.08 3.67
CA CYS A 64 12.68 12.85 4.65
C CYS A 64 11.96 12.97 6.00
N GLU A 65 10.64 13.18 6.03
CA GLU A 65 9.91 13.32 7.29
C GLU A 65 9.63 11.97 7.96
N VAL A 66 9.58 10.86 7.21
CA VAL A 66 9.39 9.52 7.81
C VAL A 66 10.58 9.14 8.69
N PHE A 67 11.79 9.63 8.41
CA PHE A 67 12.97 9.42 9.27
C PHE A 67 13.12 10.43 10.41
N LEU A 68 12.07 11.21 10.72
CA LEU A 68 12.05 12.17 11.82
C LEU A 68 11.05 11.74 12.90
N LYS A 69 11.56 11.16 13.99
CA LYS A 69 10.77 10.74 15.14
C LYS A 69 10.05 11.92 15.77
N GLY A 70 8.72 11.84 15.82
CA GLY A 70 7.85 12.94 16.26
C GLY A 70 7.18 13.72 15.13
N SER A 71 7.55 13.48 13.87
CA SER A 71 6.79 13.98 12.73
C SER A 71 5.49 13.17 12.53
N PRO A 72 4.43 13.76 11.94
CA PRO A 72 3.23 13.03 11.53
C PRO A 72 3.55 11.89 10.56
N ALA A 73 4.48 12.08 9.63
CA ALA A 73 4.89 11.07 8.66
C ALA A 73 5.50 9.83 9.33
N TYR A 74 6.44 10.03 10.27
CA TYR A 74 6.97 8.94 11.11
C TYR A 74 5.84 8.24 11.87
N GLY A 75 4.94 9.01 12.49
CA GLY A 75 3.82 8.48 13.27
C GLY A 75 2.91 7.57 12.45
N VAL A 76 2.52 8.01 11.25
CA VAL A 76 1.68 7.23 10.32
C VAL A 76 2.40 5.96 9.86
N TRP A 77 3.66 6.08 9.44
CA TRP A 77 4.45 4.94 8.95
C TRP A 77 4.58 3.85 10.03
N GLN A 78 4.99 4.23 11.25
CA GLN A 78 5.16 3.31 12.36
C GLN A 78 3.84 2.75 12.90
N PHE A 79 2.76 3.53 12.87
CA PHE A 79 1.45 3.06 13.32
C PHE A 79 1.00 1.83 12.51
N PHE A 80 1.21 1.85 11.19
CA PHE A 80 0.86 0.72 10.33
C PHE A 80 1.93 -0.37 10.33
N GLY A 81 3.21 -0.04 10.52
CA GLY A 81 4.27 -1.05 10.60
C GLY A 81 4.17 -1.94 11.85
N ASN A 82 3.82 -1.33 12.99
CA ASN A 82 3.69 -2.01 14.29
C ASN A 82 2.38 -2.80 14.44
N ARG A 83 1.34 -2.47 13.66
CA ARG A 83 0.04 -3.15 13.70
C ARG A 83 -0.11 -4.06 12.50
N ASN A 84 0.20 -5.35 12.70
CA ASN A 84 -0.10 -6.47 11.79
C ASN A 84 0.00 -6.05 10.31
N HIS A 85 1.20 -5.73 9.84
CA HIS A 85 1.53 -5.24 8.49
C HIS A 85 1.11 -6.19 7.33
N ASN A 86 0.46 -7.29 7.65
CA ASN A 86 -0.13 -8.24 6.71
C ASN A 86 -1.12 -7.52 5.78
N GLY A 87 -0.86 -7.61 4.47
CA GLY A 87 -1.69 -6.99 3.44
C GLY A 87 -1.37 -5.51 3.17
N VAL A 88 -0.29 -4.96 3.74
CA VAL A 88 0.22 -3.65 3.32
C VAL A 88 1.20 -3.82 2.17
N LEU A 89 0.97 -3.12 1.07
CA LEU A 89 1.95 -2.94 0.00
C LEU A 89 2.62 -1.59 0.18
N ALA A 90 3.94 -1.52 0.09
CA ALA A 90 4.70 -0.29 0.32
C ALA A 90 5.71 -0.05 -0.79
N TYR A 91 5.90 1.22 -1.16
CA TYR A 91 6.81 1.64 -2.21
C TYR A 91 7.47 2.98 -1.84
N ALA A 92 8.72 3.17 -2.28
CA ALA A 92 9.29 4.51 -2.42
C ALA A 92 9.05 5.00 -3.85
N ALA A 93 8.52 6.20 -4.00
CA ALA A 93 8.26 6.88 -5.26
C ALA A 93 9.15 8.12 -5.36
N GLU A 94 10.08 8.12 -6.31
CA GLU A 94 11.00 9.21 -6.59
C GLU A 94 10.51 9.95 -7.84
N ILE A 95 10.07 11.20 -7.70
CA ILE A 95 9.68 12.05 -8.84
C ILE A 95 10.96 12.50 -9.55
N THR A 96 11.03 12.25 -10.85
CA THR A 96 12.20 12.62 -11.66
C THR A 96 11.93 13.84 -12.53
N HIS A 97 10.82 13.82 -13.28
CA HIS A 97 10.42 14.90 -14.18
C HIS A 97 8.93 14.80 -14.51
N ASP A 98 8.39 15.89 -15.07
CA ASP A 98 7.03 15.93 -15.57
C ASP A 98 7.05 15.99 -17.10
N GLU A 99 6.19 15.22 -17.75
CA GLU A 99 6.03 15.19 -19.21
C GLU A 99 4.54 15.02 -19.54
N ASP A 100 3.98 15.87 -20.40
CA ASP A 100 2.62 15.74 -20.95
C ASP A 100 1.54 15.42 -19.89
N ASP A 101 1.47 16.23 -18.82
CA ASP A 101 0.55 16.08 -17.68
C ASP A 101 0.76 14.80 -16.83
N LYS A 102 1.87 14.07 -17.04
CA LYS A 102 2.27 12.92 -16.23
C LYS A 102 3.42 13.26 -15.32
N ILE A 103 3.40 12.64 -14.14
CA ILE A 103 4.49 12.70 -13.18
C ILE A 103 5.31 11.44 -13.36
N LEU A 104 6.47 11.57 -14.01
CA LEU A 104 7.37 10.47 -14.30
C LEU A 104 8.41 10.29 -13.19
N GLY A 105 8.71 9.04 -12.88
CA GLY A 105 9.60 8.73 -11.78
C GLY A 105 9.96 7.28 -11.63
N ASN A 106 10.69 7.01 -10.55
CA ASN A 106 11.12 5.67 -10.20
C ASN A 106 10.31 5.15 -9.02
N LEU A 107 9.90 3.90 -9.09
CA LEU A 107 9.13 3.22 -8.04
C LEU A 107 9.91 2.02 -7.53
N TYR A 108 10.08 1.93 -6.21
CA TYR A 108 10.86 0.90 -5.55
C TYR A 108 9.99 0.15 -4.56
N GLU A 109 9.87 -1.15 -4.73
CA GLU A 109 9.10 -2.01 -3.83
C GLU A 109 9.80 -2.12 -2.46
N LEU A 110 9.03 -1.99 -1.37
CA LEU A 110 9.53 -2.11 -0.01
C LEU A 110 8.87 -3.30 0.71
N ASP A 111 9.67 -4.05 1.47
CA ASP A 111 9.12 -4.89 2.54
C ASP A 111 8.72 -3.96 3.69
N PHE A 112 7.42 -3.69 3.82
CA PHE A 112 6.92 -2.71 4.79
C PHE A 112 7.30 -3.05 6.24
N GLY A 113 7.27 -4.33 6.62
CA GLY A 113 7.59 -4.76 7.98
C GLY A 113 9.09 -4.66 8.30
N GLN A 114 9.95 -4.95 7.34
CA GLN A 114 11.39 -4.69 7.49
C GLN A 114 11.70 -3.19 7.47
N HIS A 115 11.10 -2.44 6.55
CA HIS A 115 11.34 -1.01 6.40
C HIS A 115 10.86 -0.22 7.61
N SER A 116 9.72 -0.56 8.21
CA SER A 116 9.26 0.12 9.44
C SER A 116 10.25 -0.05 10.60
N ARG A 117 10.80 -1.26 10.78
CA ARG A 117 11.81 -1.52 11.82
C ARG A 117 13.11 -0.77 11.54
N HIS A 118 13.52 -0.71 10.28
CA HIS A 118 14.67 0.07 9.86
C HIS A 118 14.50 1.57 10.13
N VAL A 119 13.33 2.13 9.80
CA VAL A 119 13.00 3.53 10.13
C VAL A 119 13.02 3.76 11.64
N GLU A 120 12.50 2.83 12.45
CA GLU A 120 12.51 2.97 13.91
C GLU A 120 13.94 3.03 14.49
N ASP A 121 14.87 2.24 13.92
CA ASP A 121 16.26 2.17 14.35
C ASP A 121 17.07 3.42 13.93
N LYS A 122 16.80 3.94 12.72
CA LYS A 122 17.57 5.05 12.12
C LYS A 122 17.01 6.44 12.37
N ALA A 123 15.72 6.58 12.72
CA ALA A 123 15.07 7.88 12.79
C ALA A 123 15.69 8.83 13.84
N LEU A 124 15.84 10.09 13.45
CA LEU A 124 16.38 11.16 14.28
C LEU A 124 15.25 11.90 15.00
N PRO A 125 15.49 12.54 16.15
CA PRO A 125 14.47 13.36 16.81
C PRO A 125 14.10 14.57 15.93
N THR A 126 12.80 14.89 15.91
CA THR A 126 12.33 16.14 15.33
C THR A 126 12.50 17.27 16.33
N ASP A 127 13.24 18.33 15.96
CA ASP A 127 13.55 19.44 16.84
C ASP A 127 12.56 20.60 16.70
N TYR A 128 12.17 20.91 15.46
CA TYR A 128 11.27 22.03 15.17
C TYR A 128 10.50 21.82 13.87
N VAL A 129 9.45 22.61 13.70
CA VAL A 129 8.70 22.72 12.46
C VAL A 129 9.05 24.06 11.81
N ARG A 130 9.46 24.03 10.55
CA ARG A 130 9.61 25.23 9.73
C ARG A 130 8.28 25.48 9.02
N VAL A 131 7.57 26.52 9.42
CA VAL A 131 6.32 26.94 8.78
C VAL A 131 6.65 28.00 7.74
N VAL A 132 6.29 27.75 6.48
CA VAL A 132 6.63 28.60 5.35
C VAL A 132 5.39 29.30 4.80
N TYR A 133 5.58 30.57 4.49
CA TYR A 133 4.59 31.50 3.97
C TYR A 133 5.12 32.17 2.69
N ASP A 134 4.32 33.00 2.03
CA ASP A 134 4.71 33.73 0.81
C ASP A 134 5.88 34.73 1.04
N HIS A 135 6.00 35.32 2.22
CA HIS A 135 7.00 36.34 2.53
C HIS A 135 8.05 35.91 3.56
N GLY A 136 8.13 34.62 3.89
CA GLY A 136 9.19 34.11 4.75
C GLY A 136 8.87 32.78 5.43
N SER A 137 9.61 32.47 6.47
CA SER A 137 9.37 31.28 7.29
C SER A 137 9.70 31.53 8.75
N ARG A 138 9.07 30.76 9.64
CA ARG A 138 9.36 30.79 11.08
C ARG A 138 9.62 29.38 11.60
N LYS A 139 10.49 29.27 12.60
CA LYS A 139 10.71 28.04 13.35
C LYS A 139 9.73 27.98 14.53
N GLN A 140 9.09 26.83 14.70
CA GLN A 140 8.10 26.58 15.74
C GLN A 140 8.45 25.29 16.50
N PRO A 141 8.29 25.23 17.83
CA PRO A 141 8.43 23.98 18.58
C PRO A 141 7.43 22.93 18.11
N VAL A 142 7.85 21.67 18.04
CA VAL A 142 7.01 20.54 17.58
C VAL A 142 5.75 20.34 18.44
N THR A 143 5.79 20.77 19.70
CA THR A 143 4.65 20.71 20.63
C THR A 143 3.51 21.67 20.30
N LYS A 144 3.75 22.67 19.44
CA LYS A 144 2.71 23.63 19.03
C LYS A 144 2.05 23.17 17.73
N THR A 145 0.73 23.22 17.68
CA THR A 145 -0.06 22.98 16.46
C THR A 145 0.31 24.00 15.38
N VAL A 146 0.53 23.54 14.14
CA VAL A 146 0.72 24.40 12.96
C VAL A 146 -0.64 24.96 12.56
N SER A 147 -0.77 26.28 12.52
CA SER A 147 -1.93 26.96 11.95
C SER A 147 -1.70 27.22 10.47
N SER A 148 -2.73 27.01 9.66
CA SER A 148 -2.76 27.39 8.24
C SER A 148 -3.36 28.78 8.00
N GLU A 149 -3.61 29.54 9.07
CA GLU A 149 -4.06 30.93 8.98
C GLU A 149 -2.97 31.83 8.41
N GLU A 150 -3.40 32.96 7.82
CA GLU A 150 -2.47 33.99 7.37
C GLU A 150 -1.73 34.59 8.55
N ASP A 151 -0.41 34.75 8.39
CA ASP A 151 0.44 35.42 9.35
C ASP A 151 0.55 36.90 8.98
N LEU A 152 0.35 37.79 9.96
CA LEU A 152 0.37 39.24 9.74
C LEU A 152 1.70 39.77 9.17
N LEU A 153 2.81 39.07 9.44
CA LEU A 153 4.15 39.45 9.00
C LEU A 153 4.61 38.64 7.79
N PHE A 154 4.30 37.35 7.77
CA PHE A 154 4.82 36.44 6.75
C PHE A 154 3.83 36.13 5.64
N GLY A 155 2.58 36.58 5.73
CA GLY A 155 1.52 36.45 4.73
C GLY A 155 0.87 35.07 4.70
N LYS A 156 0.51 34.59 3.49
CA LYS A 156 -0.30 33.37 3.34
C LYS A 156 0.49 32.10 3.63
N TYR A 157 -0.09 31.19 4.42
CA TYR A 157 0.49 29.87 4.67
C TYR A 157 0.67 29.09 3.36
N LEU A 158 1.86 28.53 3.17
CA LEU A 158 2.17 27.64 2.05
C LEU A 158 2.21 26.19 2.52
N TYR A 159 3.17 25.84 3.36
CA TYR A 159 3.39 24.48 3.86
C TYR A 159 4.23 24.50 5.15
N SER A 160 4.29 23.37 5.84
CA SER A 160 5.16 23.14 6.97
C SER A 160 6.10 21.96 6.71
N GLU A 161 7.31 22.05 7.24
CA GLU A 161 8.28 20.97 7.17
C GLU A 161 8.80 20.64 8.56
N TYR A 162 8.85 19.35 8.89
CA TYR A 162 9.47 18.86 10.11
C TYR A 162 10.99 18.77 9.91
N GLN A 163 11.75 19.22 10.91
CA GLN A 163 13.20 19.41 10.78
C GLN A 163 13.94 18.91 12.03
N THR A 164 15.17 18.46 11.82
CA THR A 164 16.14 18.13 12.87
C THR A 164 17.33 19.08 12.81
N ASN A 165 17.95 19.33 13.96
CA ASN A 165 19.24 20.02 14.06
C ASN A 165 20.39 19.14 13.54
N GLU A 166 20.20 17.82 13.46
CA GLU A 166 21.16 16.84 12.96
C GLU A 166 21.08 16.70 11.41
N SER A 167 21.04 17.83 10.71
CA SER A 167 20.78 17.86 9.25
C SER A 167 21.77 17.05 8.40
N ASP A 168 23.03 16.92 8.83
CA ASP A 168 24.03 16.10 8.13
C ASP A 168 23.76 14.59 8.27
N ALA A 169 23.40 14.15 9.48
CA ALA A 169 23.02 12.76 9.73
C ALA A 169 21.73 12.40 8.99
N HIS A 170 20.76 13.33 8.96
CA HIS A 170 19.52 13.14 8.23
C HIS A 170 19.75 12.98 6.72
N ARG A 171 20.56 13.87 6.12
CA ARG A 171 20.95 13.74 4.71
C ARG A 171 21.74 12.46 4.42
N HIS A 172 22.54 12.00 5.37
CA HIS A 172 23.27 10.75 5.24
C HIS A 172 22.31 9.55 5.16
N ILE A 173 21.32 9.46 6.07
CA ILE A 173 20.29 8.42 6.05
C ILE A 173 19.58 8.37 4.70
N LEU A 174 19.08 9.51 4.20
CA LEU A 174 18.36 9.56 2.92
C LEU A 174 19.23 9.16 1.72
N ARG A 175 20.54 9.43 1.80
CA ARG A 175 21.49 8.97 0.78
C ARG A 175 21.73 7.46 0.86
N GLU A 176 21.84 6.89 2.05
CA GLU A 176 21.93 5.43 2.24
C GLU A 176 20.68 4.75 1.66
N GLU A 177 19.49 5.26 1.99
CA GLU A 177 18.20 4.78 1.47
C GLU A 177 18.15 4.72 -0.05
N LYS A 178 18.55 5.83 -0.70
CA LYS A 178 18.63 5.88 -2.16
C LYS A 178 19.65 4.87 -2.72
N GLN A 179 20.85 4.81 -2.14
CA GLN A 179 21.91 3.91 -2.60
C GLN A 179 21.55 2.43 -2.44
N ASP A 180 20.75 2.07 -1.44
CA ASP A 180 20.27 0.72 -1.25
C ASP A 180 19.20 0.36 -2.28
N ARG A 181 18.25 1.27 -2.54
CA ARG A 181 17.23 1.09 -3.59
C ARG A 181 17.80 1.06 -5.00
N ASP A 182 18.88 1.79 -5.27
CA ASP A 182 19.58 1.75 -6.55
C ASP A 182 20.08 0.35 -6.92
N ARG A 183 20.33 -0.51 -5.91
CA ARG A 183 20.79 -1.90 -6.09
C ARG A 183 19.65 -2.88 -6.35
N PHE A 184 18.38 -2.46 -6.28
CA PHE A 184 17.25 -3.35 -6.56
C PHE A 184 17.26 -3.82 -8.01
N LYS A 185 16.78 -5.04 -8.22
CA LYS A 185 16.67 -5.59 -9.57
C LYS A 185 15.57 -4.85 -10.33
N GLN A 186 15.88 -4.41 -11.55
CA GLN A 186 14.88 -3.84 -12.43
C GLN A 186 13.83 -4.90 -12.77
N GLY A 187 12.56 -4.55 -12.62
CA GLY A 187 11.43 -5.42 -12.91
C GLY A 187 10.56 -4.86 -14.03
N ASP A 188 9.75 -5.73 -14.64
CA ASP A 188 8.64 -5.32 -15.47
C ASP A 188 7.42 -4.99 -14.58
N PHE A 189 6.88 -3.78 -14.74
CA PHE A 189 5.79 -3.31 -13.89
C PHE A 189 4.46 -4.01 -14.20
N GLN A 190 4.19 -4.37 -15.46
CA GLN A 190 2.98 -5.09 -15.83
C GLN A 190 2.99 -6.51 -15.26
N GLU A 191 4.13 -7.20 -15.34
CA GLU A 191 4.32 -8.50 -14.69
C GLU A 191 4.18 -8.40 -13.17
N HIS A 192 4.61 -7.28 -12.58
CA HIS A 192 4.44 -7.01 -11.15
C HIS A 192 2.95 -6.90 -10.76
N ILE A 193 2.16 -6.13 -11.51
CA ILE A 193 0.71 -6.02 -11.27
C ILE A 193 0.01 -7.38 -11.42
N VAL A 194 0.39 -8.18 -12.43
CA VAL A 194 -0.12 -9.55 -12.60
C VAL A 194 0.23 -10.42 -11.39
N SER A 195 1.47 -10.31 -10.88
CA SER A 195 1.89 -11.03 -9.68
C SER A 195 1.09 -10.62 -8.44
N LEU A 196 0.80 -9.33 -8.26
CA LEU A 196 -0.04 -8.83 -7.16
C LEU A 196 -1.47 -9.37 -7.27
N ARG A 197 -2.07 -9.35 -8.47
CA ARG A 197 -3.40 -9.90 -8.75
C ARG A 197 -3.47 -11.38 -8.38
N ILE A 198 -2.51 -12.19 -8.84
CA ILE A 198 -2.45 -13.63 -8.53
C ILE A 198 -2.26 -13.83 -7.02
N GLY A 199 -1.34 -13.09 -6.40
CA GLY A 199 -1.09 -13.18 -4.96
C GLY A 199 -2.32 -12.86 -4.11
N ARG A 200 -3.13 -11.87 -4.53
CA ARG A 200 -4.43 -11.56 -3.90
C ARG A 200 -5.37 -12.76 -3.95
N ILE A 201 -5.54 -13.39 -5.12
CA ILE A 201 -6.43 -14.54 -5.30
C ILE A 201 -5.94 -15.74 -4.49
N GLU A 202 -4.63 -16.02 -4.51
CA GLU A 202 -4.05 -17.11 -3.71
C GLU A 202 -4.24 -16.90 -2.21
N THR A 203 -4.09 -15.66 -1.74
CA THR A 203 -4.30 -15.31 -0.32
C THR A 203 -5.75 -15.57 0.08
N GLU A 204 -6.70 -15.17 -0.76
CA GLU A 204 -8.11 -15.45 -0.51
C GLU A 204 -8.43 -16.95 -0.52
N ALA A 205 -7.86 -17.70 -1.48
CA ALA A 205 -8.04 -19.14 -1.56
C ALA A 205 -7.53 -19.85 -0.29
N LYS A 206 -6.34 -19.46 0.20
CA LYS A 206 -5.76 -19.98 1.45
C LYS A 206 -6.65 -19.66 2.64
N ARG A 207 -7.10 -18.40 2.76
CA ARG A 207 -8.00 -17.95 3.84
C ARG A 207 -9.29 -18.78 3.86
N ILE A 208 -9.90 -19.02 2.70
CA ILE A 208 -11.12 -19.84 2.59
C ILE A 208 -10.86 -21.26 3.07
N VAL A 209 -9.81 -21.92 2.56
CA VAL A 209 -9.46 -23.29 2.94
C VAL A 209 -9.18 -23.41 4.44
N GLU A 210 -8.46 -22.46 5.02
CA GLU A 210 -8.18 -22.42 6.46
C GLU A 210 -9.46 -22.24 7.27
N LYS A 211 -10.34 -21.30 6.88
CA LYS A 211 -11.64 -21.09 7.53
C LYS A 211 -12.53 -22.34 7.47
N ILE A 212 -12.65 -22.96 6.31
CA ILE A 212 -13.45 -24.18 6.13
C ILE A 212 -12.87 -25.33 6.96
N ARG A 213 -11.55 -25.48 7.00
CA ARG A 213 -10.86 -26.52 7.79
C ARG A 213 -11.06 -26.34 9.29
N ALA A 214 -11.07 -25.09 9.77
CA ALA A 214 -11.23 -24.77 11.19
C ALA A 214 -12.64 -25.04 11.75
N LEU A 215 -13.65 -25.23 10.90
CA LEU A 215 -15.01 -25.54 11.35
C LEU A 215 -15.11 -26.99 11.85
N GLU A 216 -15.64 -27.18 13.05
CA GLU A 216 -15.81 -28.52 13.65
C GLU A 216 -17.04 -29.26 13.09
N LYS A 217 -18.12 -28.53 12.83
CA LYS A 217 -19.39 -29.06 12.31
C LYS A 217 -19.97 -28.17 11.20
N PRO A 218 -20.83 -28.70 10.33
CA PRO A 218 -21.55 -27.89 9.34
C PRO A 218 -22.29 -26.71 10.01
N ASN A 219 -22.21 -25.55 9.39
CA ASN A 219 -22.77 -24.29 9.87
C ASN A 219 -23.85 -23.71 8.95
N SER A 220 -24.27 -24.45 7.93
CA SER A 220 -25.48 -24.14 7.16
C SER A 220 -26.75 -24.42 7.96
N SER A 221 -27.85 -23.74 7.61
CA SER A 221 -29.14 -23.90 8.29
C SER A 221 -29.71 -25.32 8.20
N ASP A 222 -29.42 -26.05 7.13
CA ASP A 222 -29.83 -27.44 6.91
C ASP A 222 -28.80 -28.47 7.44
N GLY A 223 -27.66 -28.01 7.97
CA GLY A 223 -26.60 -28.86 8.50
C GLY A 223 -25.83 -29.67 7.46
N ASN A 224 -25.98 -29.38 6.16
CA ASN A 224 -25.33 -30.13 5.09
C ASN A 224 -24.03 -29.53 4.56
N TYR A 225 -23.71 -28.27 4.91
CA TYR A 225 -22.55 -27.57 4.36
C TYR A 225 -21.70 -26.88 5.43
N PHE A 226 -20.40 -26.88 5.16
CA PHE A 226 -19.44 -25.97 5.76
C PHE A 226 -19.38 -24.70 4.90
N MET A 227 -19.54 -23.55 5.53
CA MET A 227 -19.67 -22.26 4.86
C MET A 227 -18.62 -21.29 5.37
N ALA A 228 -18.02 -20.57 4.42
CA ALA A 228 -17.14 -19.45 4.71
C ALA A 228 -17.46 -18.28 3.77
N GLU A 229 -17.57 -17.08 4.33
CA GLU A 229 -17.71 -15.86 3.55
C GLU A 229 -16.39 -15.50 2.87
N LEU A 230 -16.47 -15.10 1.61
CA LEU A 230 -15.34 -14.46 0.91
C LEU A 230 -14.93 -13.17 1.63
N SER A 231 -13.67 -12.80 1.55
CA SER A 231 -13.20 -11.53 2.11
C SER A 231 -13.90 -10.37 1.44
N THR A 232 -14.44 -9.44 2.23
CA THR A 232 -15.11 -8.24 1.72
C THR A 232 -14.16 -7.38 0.86
N VAL A 233 -12.88 -7.33 1.24
CA VAL A 233 -11.82 -6.65 0.48
C VAL A 233 -11.60 -7.34 -0.87
N PHE A 234 -11.55 -8.68 -0.87
CA PHE A 234 -11.39 -9.44 -2.10
C PHE A 234 -12.58 -9.22 -3.02
N THR A 235 -13.81 -9.35 -2.51
CA THR A 235 -15.03 -9.16 -3.32
C THR A 235 -15.16 -7.74 -3.86
N ALA A 236 -14.68 -6.72 -3.13
CA ALA A 236 -14.69 -5.34 -3.59
C ALA A 236 -13.74 -5.10 -4.79
N LEU A 237 -12.71 -5.95 -4.95
CA LEU A 237 -11.70 -5.81 -5.99
C LEU A 237 -11.77 -6.87 -7.09
N ALA A 238 -12.47 -7.97 -6.85
CA ALA A 238 -12.48 -9.13 -7.72
C ALA A 238 -13.33 -8.87 -8.97
N SER A 239 -12.72 -9.07 -10.13
CA SER A 239 -13.42 -9.22 -11.41
C SER A 239 -14.05 -10.62 -11.53
N SER A 240 -14.90 -10.84 -12.54
CA SER A 240 -15.43 -12.18 -12.84
C SER A 240 -14.30 -13.18 -13.14
N GLU A 241 -13.25 -12.76 -13.84
CA GLU A 241 -12.07 -13.59 -14.11
C GLU A 241 -11.30 -13.96 -12.83
N ASP A 242 -11.28 -13.07 -11.82
CA ASP A 242 -10.65 -13.37 -10.52
C ASP A 242 -11.43 -14.42 -9.76
N LEU A 243 -12.76 -14.36 -9.84
CA LEU A 243 -13.65 -15.34 -9.22
C LEU A 243 -13.55 -16.70 -9.91
N GLU A 244 -13.43 -16.72 -11.24
CA GLU A 244 -13.12 -17.96 -11.98
C GLU A 244 -11.75 -18.51 -11.56
N SER A 245 -10.73 -17.66 -11.47
CA SER A 245 -9.39 -18.08 -11.03
C SER A 245 -9.41 -18.63 -9.60
N LEU A 246 -10.16 -18.00 -8.70
CA LEU A 246 -10.38 -18.47 -7.33
C LEU A 246 -11.05 -19.85 -7.31
N ASP A 247 -12.07 -20.06 -8.15
CA ASP A 247 -12.75 -21.35 -8.30
C ASP A 247 -11.78 -22.46 -8.71
N HIS A 248 -10.93 -22.21 -9.71
CA HIS A 248 -9.90 -23.16 -10.12
C HIS A 248 -8.89 -23.51 -9.01
N MET A 249 -8.66 -22.61 -8.05
CA MET A 249 -7.79 -22.86 -6.89
C MET A 249 -8.46 -23.70 -5.79
N MET A 250 -9.78 -23.84 -5.78
CA MET A 250 -10.48 -24.60 -4.74
C MET A 250 -10.17 -26.10 -4.84
N PRO A 251 -9.85 -26.76 -3.71
CA PRO A 251 -9.42 -28.16 -3.74
C PRO A 251 -10.58 -29.18 -3.62
N TYR A 252 -11.80 -28.68 -3.49
CA TYR A 252 -13.00 -29.48 -3.26
C TYR A 252 -13.57 -30.00 -4.59
N LYS A 253 -14.37 -31.08 -4.51
CA LYS A 253 -15.14 -31.62 -5.64
C LYS A 253 -16.60 -31.21 -5.53
N GLU A 254 -17.16 -31.27 -4.34
CA GLU A 254 -18.55 -30.90 -4.04
C GLU A 254 -18.60 -29.59 -3.27
N TYR A 255 -18.57 -28.50 -4.03
CA TYR A 255 -18.72 -27.15 -3.49
C TYR A 255 -19.41 -26.21 -4.48
N SER A 256 -19.85 -25.06 -3.99
CA SER A 256 -20.37 -23.98 -4.83
C SER A 256 -20.11 -22.61 -4.20
N PHE A 257 -20.09 -21.56 -5.01
CA PHE A 257 -20.09 -20.18 -4.54
C PHE A 257 -21.45 -19.53 -4.79
N SER A 258 -22.12 -19.08 -3.74
CA SER A 258 -23.46 -18.48 -3.83
C SER A 258 -23.66 -17.36 -2.81
N GLU A 259 -24.65 -16.51 -3.07
CA GLU A 259 -25.16 -15.54 -2.09
C GLU A 259 -26.29 -16.18 -1.26
N ILE A 260 -26.48 -15.70 -0.04
CA ILE A 260 -27.57 -16.14 0.83
C ILE A 260 -28.63 -15.05 0.84
N LYS A 261 -29.88 -15.41 0.54
CA LYS A 261 -30.99 -14.45 0.54
C LYS A 261 -31.12 -13.78 1.93
N GLY A 262 -31.04 -12.44 1.94
CA GLY A 262 -31.16 -11.63 3.15
C GLY A 262 -29.84 -11.42 3.91
N TRP A 263 -28.72 -11.95 3.41
CA TRP A 263 -27.38 -11.72 3.97
C TRP A 263 -26.55 -10.95 2.95
N HIS A 264 -25.63 -10.12 3.44
CA HIS A 264 -24.65 -9.46 2.60
C HIS A 264 -23.44 -10.37 2.39
N GLY A 265 -22.89 -10.37 1.18
CA GLY A 265 -21.65 -11.10 0.87
C GLY A 265 -21.86 -12.39 0.08
N ARG A 266 -20.75 -12.94 -0.38
CA ARG A 266 -20.69 -14.18 -1.16
C ARG A 266 -20.02 -15.27 -0.34
N TYR A 267 -20.55 -16.48 -0.40
CA TYR A 267 -20.14 -17.60 0.43
C TYR A 267 -19.71 -18.77 -0.43
N ILE A 268 -18.71 -19.52 0.05
CA ILE A 268 -18.48 -20.90 -0.41
C ILE A 268 -19.33 -21.85 0.44
N PHE A 269 -19.87 -22.87 -0.20
CA PHE A 269 -20.57 -23.99 0.43
C PHE A 269 -19.82 -25.26 0.10
N VAL A 270 -19.28 -25.95 1.09
CA VAL A 270 -18.54 -27.21 0.93
C VAL A 270 -19.37 -28.31 1.57
N ALA A 271 -19.69 -29.37 0.83
CA ALA A 271 -20.52 -30.46 1.32
C ALA A 271 -19.93 -31.10 2.58
N LYS A 272 -20.79 -31.52 3.53
CA LYS A 272 -20.34 -32.11 4.80
C LYS A 272 -19.45 -33.36 4.63
N GLU A 273 -19.66 -34.10 3.54
CA GLU A 273 -18.92 -35.33 3.22
C GLU A 273 -17.60 -35.05 2.44
N GLU A 274 -17.34 -33.80 2.02
CA GLU A 274 -16.11 -33.46 1.29
C GLU A 274 -14.88 -33.48 2.21
N ASN A 275 -13.73 -33.89 1.66
CA ASN A 275 -12.47 -33.83 2.38
C ASN A 275 -11.94 -32.38 2.47
N ARG A 276 -12.07 -31.78 3.66
CA ARG A 276 -11.63 -30.40 3.97
C ARG A 276 -10.13 -30.25 4.23
N ASN A 277 -9.40 -31.35 4.42
CA ASN A 277 -7.96 -31.37 4.71
C ASN A 277 -7.12 -31.39 3.43
N ARG A 278 -7.43 -30.49 2.50
CA ARG A 278 -6.69 -30.31 1.25
C ARG A 278 -6.09 -28.92 1.17
N ASN A 279 -4.99 -28.79 0.42
CA ASN A 279 -4.37 -27.51 0.10
C ASN A 279 -4.89 -26.99 -1.23
N ILE A 280 -4.85 -25.68 -1.43
CA ILE A 280 -5.26 -25.03 -2.68
C ILE A 280 -4.56 -25.63 -3.90
N ARG A 281 -5.26 -25.64 -5.04
CA ARG A 281 -4.67 -26.03 -6.33
C ARG A 281 -3.83 -24.88 -6.86
N LYS A 282 -2.71 -25.20 -7.50
CA LYS A 282 -1.93 -24.19 -8.23
C LYS A 282 -2.59 -23.93 -9.57
N ILE A 283 -2.73 -22.66 -9.94
CA ILE A 283 -3.08 -22.30 -11.32
C ILE A 283 -1.88 -22.69 -12.20
N GLN A 284 -2.07 -23.65 -13.09
CA GLN A 284 -1.08 -23.91 -14.13
C GLN A 284 -1.07 -22.69 -15.05
N SER A 285 0.03 -21.92 -15.06
CA SER A 285 0.21 -20.88 -16.06
C SER A 285 0.17 -21.56 -17.43
N ARG A 286 -0.87 -21.28 -18.22
CA ARG A 286 -0.86 -21.61 -19.64
C ARG A 286 0.34 -20.87 -20.22
N LYS A 287 1.46 -21.56 -20.42
CA LYS A 287 2.52 -21.09 -21.30
C LYS A 287 1.82 -20.78 -22.62
N LYS A 288 1.71 -19.50 -22.98
CA LYS A 288 1.41 -19.11 -24.36
C LYS A 288 2.56 -19.68 -25.18
N GLU A 289 2.34 -20.82 -25.80
CA GLU A 289 3.11 -21.24 -26.96
C GLU A 289 2.93 -20.13 -28.00
N ARG A 290 3.89 -19.20 -28.05
CA ARG A 290 4.06 -18.30 -29.18
C ARG A 290 4.45 -19.19 -30.37
N LYS A 291 3.49 -19.43 -31.26
CA LYS A 291 3.79 -19.73 -32.67
C LYS A 291 4.09 -18.43 -33.39
#